data_AF-A0A8J5QQL8-F1
#
_entry.id   AF-A0A8J5QQL8-F1
#
_cell.length_a   1.000
_cell.length_b   1.000
_cell.length_c   1.000
_cell.angle_alpha   90.00
_cell.angle_beta   90.00
_cell.angle_gamma   90.00
#
_symmetry.space_group_name_H-M   'P 1'
#
loop_
_entity.id
_entity.type
_entity.pdbx_description
1 polymer ?
#
loop_
_entity_poly.entity_id
_entity_poly.type
_entity_poly.pdbx_seq_one_letter_code
_entity_poly.pdbx_strand_id
1 'polypeptide(L)'
;MGLHYHLEDGDHFGERCLVSSAKLREVSAIAVETCELLRLHRRNFNRLILPHSELHDRLSKISDDRGTEIEYLNKLSKEEMTLKKRRSSELRKLLMRTDDLMADLP
;
A
#
# COMPACT_ATOMS: atom_id res chain seq x y z
N MET A 1 -12.39 -3.57 3.58
CA MET A 1 -11.35 -3.36 2.54
C MET A 1 -10.29 -2.45 3.16
N GLY A 2 -9.02 -2.84 3.13
CA GLY A 2 -7.95 -1.98 3.65
C GLY A 2 -7.77 -0.75 2.76
N LEU A 3 -7.21 0.33 3.32
CA LEU A 3 -6.80 1.50 2.56
C LEU A 3 -5.50 1.15 1.83
N HIS A 4 -5.62 0.72 0.57
CA HIS A 4 -4.49 0.38 -0.29
C HIS A 4 -4.58 1.17 -1.59
N TYR A 5 -3.42 1.43 -2.20
CA TYR A 5 -3.37 2.00 -3.54
C TYR A 5 -3.79 0.93 -4.54
N HIS A 6 -4.83 1.22 -5.33
CA HIS A 6 -5.39 0.30 -6.31
C HIS A 6 -5.05 0.74 -7.74
N LEU A 7 -4.83 -0.23 -8.61
CA LEU A 7 -4.54 -0.06 -10.03
C LEU A 7 -5.59 -0.85 -10.82
N GLU A 8 -5.94 -0.32 -11.98
CA GLU A 8 -6.95 -0.88 -12.89
C GLU A 8 -6.37 -1.09 -14.29
N ASP A 9 -7.18 -1.61 -15.21
CA ASP A 9 -6.77 -1.84 -16.60
C ASP A 9 -6.29 -0.53 -17.26
N GLY A 10 -5.11 -0.60 -17.88
CA GLY A 10 -4.44 0.56 -18.49
C GLY A 10 -3.42 1.25 -17.59
N ASP A 11 -3.38 0.91 -16.31
CA ASP A 11 -2.35 1.41 -15.40
C ASP A 11 -0.98 0.75 -15.60
N HIS A 12 0.03 1.32 -14.95
CA HIS A 12 1.41 0.84 -14.92
C HIS A 12 1.99 0.93 -13.51
N PHE A 13 2.95 0.06 -13.20
CA PHE A 13 3.70 0.08 -11.94
C PHE A 13 5.11 -0.50 -12.09
N GLY A 14 5.95 -0.28 -11.08
CA GLY A 14 7.32 -0.80 -11.01
C GLY A 14 8.38 0.11 -11.65
N GLU A 15 7.96 1.26 -12.17
CA GLU A 15 8.79 2.32 -12.73
C GLU A 15 9.72 2.92 -11.68
N ARG A 16 9.31 3.01 -10.41
CA ARG A 16 10.08 3.62 -9.31
C ARG A 16 11.49 3.04 -9.19
N CYS A 17 11.66 1.73 -9.33
CA CYS A 17 12.96 1.07 -9.30
C CYS A 17 13.83 1.34 -10.56
N LEU A 18 13.22 1.78 -11.65
CA LEU A 18 13.89 2.10 -12.91
C LEU A 18 14.29 3.58 -12.98
N VAL A 19 13.48 4.49 -12.43
CA VAL A 19 13.74 5.94 -12.41
C VAL A 19 14.51 6.40 -11.17
N SER A 20 14.40 5.69 -10.04
CA SER A 20 15.13 6.03 -8.81
C SER A 20 16.59 5.60 -8.87
N SER A 21 17.46 6.43 -8.30
CA SER A 21 18.88 6.15 -8.12
C SER A 21 19.15 4.92 -7.24
N ALA A 22 18.27 4.64 -6.27
CA ALA A 22 18.43 3.54 -5.32
C ALA A 22 18.20 2.16 -5.96
N LYS A 23 17.42 2.07 -7.06
CA LYS A 23 17.10 0.82 -7.77
C LYS A 23 16.54 -0.29 -6.85
N LEU A 24 15.80 0.10 -5.82
CA LEU A 24 15.15 -0.82 -4.89
C LEU A 24 13.64 -0.88 -5.14
N ARG A 25 13.04 -2.06 -4.89
CA ARG A 25 11.60 -2.20 -4.80
C ARG A 25 11.18 -1.83 -3.37
N GLU A 26 10.51 -0.70 -3.22
CA GLU A 26 10.08 -0.18 -1.91
C GLU A 26 8.68 -0.67 -1.52
N VAL A 27 7.86 -1.04 -2.51
CA VAL A 27 6.45 -1.44 -2.31
C VAL A 27 6.16 -2.78 -2.99
N SER A 28 5.22 -3.52 -2.43
CA SER A 28 4.71 -4.77 -3.04
C SER A 28 3.49 -4.46 -3.89
N ALA A 29 3.41 -5.10 -5.06
CA ALA A 29 2.21 -5.15 -5.88
C ALA A 29 1.64 -6.57 -5.79
N ILE A 30 0.35 -6.68 -5.48
CA ILE A 30 -0.34 -7.95 -5.28
C ILE A 30 -1.53 -7.97 -6.23
N ALA A 31 -1.62 -9.03 -7.04
CA ALA A 31 -2.80 -9.25 -7.88
C ALA A 31 -3.99 -9.62 -6.98
N VAL A 32 -5.04 -8.79 -7.01
CA VAL A 32 -6.29 -9.04 -6.26
C VAL A 32 -7.23 -9.97 -7.04
N GLU A 33 -7.03 -10.07 -8.35
CA GLU A 33 -7.74 -10.94 -9.27
C GLU A 33 -6.78 -11.48 -10.36
N THR A 34 -7.30 -12.18 -11.36
CA THR A 34 -6.49 -12.62 -12.49
C THR A 34 -6.15 -11.42 -13.36
N CYS A 35 -4.87 -11.06 -13.44
CA CYS A 35 -4.40 -9.92 -14.23
C CYS A 35 -3.51 -10.38 -15.39
N GLU A 36 -3.66 -9.74 -16.54
CA GLU A 36 -2.74 -9.88 -17.68
C GLU A 36 -1.85 -8.64 -17.76
N LEU A 37 -0.52 -8.82 -17.85
CA LEU A 37 0.43 -7.71 -17.74
C LEU A 37 1.39 -7.68 -18.93
N LEU A 38 1.60 -6.48 -19.49
CA LEU A 38 2.68 -6.20 -20.41
C LEU A 38 3.94 -5.79 -19.64
N ARG A 39 5.02 -6.55 -19.79
CA ARG A 39 6.28 -6.30 -19.08
C ARG A 39 7.31 -5.63 -19.97
N LEU A 40 7.73 -4.42 -19.60
CA LEU A 40 8.91 -3.76 -20.19
C LEU A 40 10.19 -4.14 -19.41
N HIS A 41 11.14 -4.79 -20.10
CA HIS A 41 12.41 -5.17 -19.48
C HIS A 41 13.30 -3.94 -19.23
N ARG A 42 14.03 -3.91 -18.10
CA ARG A 42 14.93 -2.81 -17.72
C ARG A 42 15.92 -2.40 -18.82
N ARG A 43 16.51 -3.39 -19.51
CA ARG A 43 17.42 -3.11 -20.65
C ARG A 43 16.73 -2.30 -21.76
N ASN A 44 15.46 -2.59 -22.04
CA ASN A 44 14.68 -1.88 -23.05
C ASN A 44 14.24 -0.52 -22.51
N PHE A 45 13.81 -0.44 -21.25
CA PHE A 45 13.51 0.83 -20.58
C PHE A 45 14.68 1.80 -20.70
N ASN A 46 15.88 1.40 -20.27
CA ASN A 46 17.07 2.25 -20.33
C ASN A 46 17.48 2.66 -21.75
N ARG A 47 17.12 1.87 -22.77
CA ARG A 47 17.40 2.17 -24.18
C ARG A 47 16.38 3.14 -24.77
N LEU A 48 15.12 3.05 -24.35
CA LEU A 48 14.00 3.79 -24.93
C LEU A 48 13.68 5.08 -24.16
N ILE A 49 13.92 5.09 -22.85
CA ILE A 49 13.57 6.17 -21.93
C ILE A 49 14.87 6.69 -21.35
N LEU A 50 15.41 7.72 -22.00
CA LEU A 50 16.68 8.32 -21.61
C LEU A 50 16.50 9.14 -20.32
N PRO A 51 17.50 9.16 -19.43
CA PRO A 51 17.50 10.07 -18.28
C PRO A 51 17.28 11.52 -18.72
N HIS A 52 16.50 12.27 -17.94
CA HIS A 52 16.16 13.69 -18.21
C HIS A 52 15.37 13.94 -19.51
N SER A 53 14.85 12.89 -20.15
CA SER A 53 13.82 13.06 -21.18
C SER A 53 12.48 13.44 -20.54
N GLU A 54 11.61 14.11 -21.29
CA GLU A 54 10.27 14.47 -20.80
C GLU A 54 9.50 13.27 -20.23
N LEU A 55 9.56 12.13 -20.92
CA LEU A 55 8.91 10.90 -20.46
C LEU A 55 9.52 10.37 -19.16
N HIS A 56 10.86 10.41 -19.03
CA HIS A 56 11.54 10.01 -17.81
C HIS A 56 11.13 10.88 -16.62
N ASP A 57 11.07 12.20 -16.82
CA ASP A 57 10.75 13.14 -15.76
C ASP A 57 9.27 13.04 -15.35
N ARG A 58 8.38 12.82 -16.32
CA ARG A 58 6.97 12.49 -16.04
C ARG A 58 6.83 11.20 -15.24
N LEU A 59 7.54 10.14 -15.60
CA LEU A 59 7.51 8.87 -14.85
C LEU A 59 8.07 9.04 -13.43
N SER A 60 9.14 9.82 -13.29
CA SER A 60 9.72 10.16 -11.98
C SER A 60 8.70 10.87 -11.09
N LYS A 61 8.02 11.89 -11.63
CA LYS A 61 6.99 12.62 -10.91
C LYS A 61 5.82 11.74 -10.49
N ILE A 62 5.27 10.94 -11.41
CA ILE A 62 4.18 9.99 -11.11
C ILE A 62 4.59 9.03 -10.00
N SER A 63 5.81 8.51 -10.07
CA SER A 63 6.38 7.61 -9.07
C SER A 63 6.49 8.24 -7.69
N ASP A 64 6.82 9.54 -7.61
CA ASP A 64 6.94 10.26 -6.34
C ASP A 64 5.58 10.63 -5.75
N ASP A 65 4.64 11.07 -6.58
CA ASP A 65 3.26 11.35 -6.18
C ASP A 65 2.61 10.06 -5.61
N ARG A 66 2.75 8.94 -6.32
CA ARG A 66 2.30 7.61 -5.86
C ARG A 66 2.97 7.17 -4.57
N GLY A 67 4.28 7.40 -4.43
CA GLY A 67 5.02 7.06 -3.22
C GLY A 67 4.44 7.77 -1.99
N THR A 68 4.13 9.05 -2.13
CA THR A 68 3.53 9.88 -1.08
C THR A 68 2.12 9.38 -0.71
N GLU A 69 1.31 9.06 -1.70
CA GLU A 69 -0.05 8.54 -1.48
C GLU A 69 -0.04 7.18 -0.77
N ILE A 70 0.83 6.26 -1.21
CA ILE A 70 1.00 4.95 -0.58
C ILE A 70 1.44 5.11 0.88
N GLU A 71 2.37 6.00 1.18
CA GLU A 71 2.80 6.28 2.56
C GLU A 71 1.64 6.77 3.43
N TYR A 72 0.84 7.71 2.91
CA TYR A 72 -0.33 8.24 3.59
C TYR A 72 -1.38 7.15 3.88
N LEU A 73 -1.74 6.34 2.88
CA LEU A 73 -2.70 5.24 3.03
C LEU A 73 -2.21 4.20 4.05
N ASN A 74 -0.91 3.88 4.03
CA ASN A 74 -0.30 2.98 5.01
C ASN A 74 -0.40 3.53 6.44
N LYS A 75 -0.24 4.84 6.64
CA LYS A 75 -0.40 5.48 7.94
C LYS A 75 -1.85 5.36 8.44
N LEU A 76 -2.82 5.70 7.61
CA LEU A 76 -4.24 5.59 7.95
C LEU A 76 -4.64 4.15 8.29
N SER A 77 -4.17 3.18 7.50
CA SER A 77 -4.43 1.75 7.74
C SER A 77 -3.88 1.29 9.10
N LYS A 78 -2.66 1.72 9.47
CA LYS A 78 -2.07 1.44 10.80
C LYS A 78 -2.87 2.07 11.95
N GLU A 79 -3.34 3.30 11.79
CA GLU A 79 -4.17 4.00 12.78
C GLU A 79 -5.52 3.29 12.97
N GLU A 80 -6.19 2.92 11.87
CA GLU A 80 -7.46 2.20 11.91
C GLU A 80 -7.32 0.83 12.60
N MET A 81 -6.26 0.07 12.28
CA MET A 81 -5.98 -1.20 12.95
C MET A 81 -5.72 -1.02 14.45
N THR A 82 -5.01 0.04 14.84
CA THR A 82 -4.72 0.34 16.25
C THR A 82 -6.02 0.65 17.01
N LEU A 83 -6.91 1.45 16.41
CA LEU A 83 -8.21 1.77 16.99
C LEU A 83 -9.10 0.53 17.13
N LYS A 84 -9.16 -0.33 16.10
CA LYS A 84 -9.92 -1.59 16.15
C LYS A 84 -9.40 -2.51 17.25
N LYS A 85 -8.08 -2.61 17.40
CA LYS A 85 -7.45 -3.42 18.46
C LYS A 85 -7.79 -2.88 19.86
N ARG A 86 -7.74 -1.55 20.05
CA ARG A 86 -8.15 -0.90 21.31
C ARG A 86 -9.61 -1.20 21.65
N ARG A 87 -10.53 -0.96 20.72
CA ARG A 87 -11.97 -1.23 20.91
C ARG A 87 -12.24 -2.70 21.23
N SER A 88 -11.58 -3.63 20.53
CA SER A 88 -11.71 -5.06 20.82
C SER A 88 -11.22 -5.42 22.22
N SER A 89 -10.11 -4.81 22.66
CA SER A 89 -9.58 -5.01 24.02
C SER A 89 -10.51 -4.45 25.09
N GLU A 90 -11.11 -3.28 24.87
CA GLU A 90 -12.05 -2.65 25.81
C GLU A 90 -13.32 -3.47 25.95
N LEU A 91 -13.89 -3.94 24.82
CA LEU A 91 -15.05 -4.81 24.83
C LEU A 91 -14.79 -6.11 25.59
N ARG A 92 -13.62 -6.72 25.40
CA ARG A 92 -13.21 -7.92 26.17
C ARG A 92 -13.14 -7.65 27.66
N LYS A 93 -12.60 -6.50 28.09
CA LYS A 93 -12.56 -6.11 29.52
C LYS A 93 -13.96 -5.91 30.09
N LEU A 94 -14.87 -5.30 29.31
CA LEU A 94 -16.25 -5.08 29.74
C LEU A 94 -17.00 -6.42 29.93
N LEU A 95 -16.86 -7.35 28.98
CA LEU A 95 -17.47 -8.69 29.05
C LEU A 95 -16.99 -9.47 30.28
N MET A 96 -15.68 -9.48 30.56
CA MET A 96 -15.13 -10.12 31.75
C MET A 96 -15.76 -9.56 33.04
N ARG A 97 -15.91 -8.24 33.09
CA ARG A 97 -16.51 -7.56 34.25
C ARG A 97 -17.99 -7.87 34.43
N THR A 98 -18.73 -8.11 33.35
CA THR A 98 -20.13 -8.55 33.44
C THR A 98 -20.24 -10.01 33.87
N ASP A 99 -19.34 -10.88 33.41
CA ASP A 99 -19.32 -12.29 33.81
C ASP A 99 -19.05 -12.42 35.33
N ASP A 100 -18.10 -11.64 35.86
CA ASP A 100 -17.81 -11.57 37.29
C ASP A 100 -19.03 -11.12 38.12
N LEU A 101 -19.77 -10.11 37.64
CA LEU A 101 -20.98 -9.60 38.31
C LEU A 101 -22.16 -10.60 38.28
N MET A 102 -22.24 -11.44 37.25
CA MET A 102 -23.31 -12.43 37.11
C MET A 102 -23.01 -13.73 37.88
N ALA A 103 -21.74 -14.03 38.16
CA ALA A 103 -21.33 -15.18 38.98
C ALA A 103 -21.78 -15.06 40.45
N ASP A 104 -22.03 -13.85 40.93
CA ASP A 104 -22.49 -13.56 42.29
C ASP A 104 -24.01 -13.38 42.41
N LEU A 105 -24.79 -13.57 41.33
CA LEU A 105 -26.25 -13.54 41.37
C LEU A 105 -26.80 -14.90 41.87
N PRO A 106 -27.72 -14.92 42.86
CA PRO A 106 -28.26 -16.15 43.43
C PRO A 106 -29.19 -16.93 42.49
#